data_AF-A0A5C3EN98-F1
#
_entry.id   AF-A0A5C3EN98-F1
#
_cell.length_a   1.000
_cell.length_b   1.000
_cell.length_c   1.000
_cell.angle_alpha   90.00
_cell.angle_beta   90.00
_cell.angle_gamma   90.00
#
_symmetry.space_group_name_H-M   'P 1'
#
loop_
_entity.id
_entity.type
_entity.pdbx_description
1 polymer ?
#
loop_
_entity_poly.entity_id
_entity_poly.type
_entity_poly.pdbx_seq_one_letter_code
_entity_poly.pdbx_strand_id
1 'polypeptide(L)'
;MLRLSTILAACCLLLLSTSAIAQSTTDASLFADTVCNSNLCLRAVYSPSEKRINMTMSTNGGGAPLGWYAVGTGEQMAGSNMMIGWVDTTGNVVMSQRTASGHNDPTTTISALAATLEPKRSFSNSTGTVWAWSFPMSSSDKTPSKVTPFIWASNKNNNPGSSPSSSIRRHTAYGTLNLDLTKPYSTSPSTSGSNSGSNPAPVTPATGQQNSTRVLNRRNQLIIVHMVFMIIAWFLLVPAAILIGRYGRTFFKWYPVHRAIMIPAFIFVLIGFIVIVAETSQSGGEHFDNTHAKAGLAIFIVMILQIILGAFGHTTKRFNPSRIVHVVIGLGITAAAIWNSTEGLEMWSWGPPRWASWILWIWAALLAVAYVAGLALLPRDLKQWRASNGSSEEKQEYLGLQQKSSPGTSTQQHSPGEQSHPGWGAPPLQTAPSRAYQSYSQHTPHAPGNRI
;
A
#
# COMPACT_ATOMS: atom_id res chain seq x y z
N MET A 1 -64.43 -52.71 -72.28
CA MET A 1 -63.32 -52.70 -73.26
C MET A 1 -62.54 -51.43 -72.99
N LEU A 2 -61.23 -51.32 -72.81
CA LEU A 2 -60.08 -52.17 -73.06
C LEU A 2 -58.96 -51.69 -72.09
N ARG A 3 -57.86 -52.45 -72.07
CA ARG A 3 -56.80 -52.47 -71.05
C ARG A 3 -55.76 -51.32 -71.11
N LEU A 4 -55.05 -51.21 -69.99
CA LEU A 4 -53.60 -50.94 -69.84
C LEU A 4 -52.99 -49.71 -70.52
N SER A 5 -52.58 -48.75 -69.70
CA SER A 5 -51.26 -48.06 -69.74
C SER A 5 -51.06 -47.37 -68.38
N THR A 6 -50.62 -48.09 -67.34
CA THR A 6 -49.26 -47.99 -66.77
C THR A 6 -48.88 -46.55 -66.39
N ILE A 7 -49.14 -46.14 -65.14
CA ILE A 7 -48.17 -46.13 -64.02
C ILE A 7 -47.15 -44.99 -64.17
N LEU A 8 -47.06 -44.14 -63.12
CA LEU A 8 -46.20 -42.95 -62.91
C LEU A 8 -46.80 -41.58 -63.29
N ALA A 9 -47.93 -41.17 -62.67
CA ALA A 9 -48.27 -39.74 -62.58
C ALA A 9 -49.41 -39.45 -61.58
N ALA A 10 -49.24 -39.77 -60.29
CA ALA A 10 -49.97 -39.14 -59.18
C ALA A 10 -49.45 -39.69 -57.84
N CYS A 11 -49.30 -38.82 -56.84
CA CYS A 11 -48.89 -39.10 -55.45
C CYS A 11 -47.38 -39.05 -55.08
N CYS A 12 -46.58 -38.20 -55.74
CA CYS A 12 -45.33 -37.66 -55.16
C CYS A 12 -45.18 -36.16 -55.46
N LEU A 13 -46.22 -35.38 -55.15
CA LEU A 13 -46.22 -33.91 -55.20
C LEU A 13 -46.55 -33.37 -53.81
N LEU A 14 -45.62 -33.57 -52.87
CA LEU A 14 -45.49 -32.85 -51.59
C LEU A 14 -44.26 -33.44 -50.89
N LEU A 15 -43.16 -32.67 -50.90
CA LEU A 15 -41.87 -32.83 -50.19
C LEU A 15 -40.68 -32.71 -51.15
N LEU A 16 -40.41 -31.49 -51.62
CA LEU A 16 -39.07 -31.01 -52.01
C LEU A 16 -39.12 -29.47 -52.07
N SER A 17 -39.30 -28.85 -50.91
CA SER A 17 -38.85 -27.48 -50.70
C SER A 17 -37.32 -27.52 -50.68
N THR A 18 -36.69 -27.32 -51.83
CA THR A 18 -35.28 -26.92 -51.87
C THR A 18 -35.21 -25.54 -51.24
N SER A 19 -34.92 -25.54 -49.95
CA SER A 19 -34.40 -24.38 -49.24
C SER A 19 -33.24 -23.83 -50.04
N ALA A 20 -33.46 -22.70 -50.72
CA ALA A 20 -32.39 -21.77 -50.98
C ALA A 20 -31.75 -21.53 -49.62
N ILE A 21 -30.57 -22.09 -49.43
CA ILE A 21 -29.69 -21.74 -48.32
C ILE A 21 -29.43 -20.26 -48.57
N ALA A 22 -30.18 -19.40 -47.88
CA ALA A 22 -29.67 -18.09 -47.52
C ALA A 22 -28.30 -18.41 -46.93
N GLN A 23 -27.24 -18.08 -47.67
CA GLN A 23 -25.93 -17.99 -47.07
C GLN A 23 -26.13 -17.06 -45.89
N SER A 24 -26.16 -17.62 -44.68
CA SER A 24 -25.95 -16.81 -43.51
C SER A 24 -24.57 -16.23 -43.74
N THR A 25 -24.52 -14.97 -44.17
CA THR A 25 -23.37 -14.13 -43.92
C THR A 25 -23.00 -14.42 -42.48
N THR A 26 -21.84 -15.02 -42.26
CA THR A 26 -21.30 -15.24 -40.92
C THR A 26 -21.41 -13.92 -40.20
N ASP A 27 -22.39 -13.78 -39.29
CA ASP A 27 -22.46 -12.66 -38.37
C ASP A 27 -21.09 -12.65 -37.70
N ALA A 28 -20.27 -11.66 -38.05
CA ALA A 28 -19.00 -11.48 -37.40
C ALA A 28 -19.33 -11.21 -35.94
N SER A 29 -19.14 -12.23 -35.10
CA SER A 29 -19.46 -12.14 -33.69
C SER A 29 -18.67 -10.97 -33.10
N LEU A 30 -19.39 -9.90 -32.78
CA LEU A 30 -18.83 -8.78 -32.05
C LEU A 30 -18.66 -9.22 -30.60
N PHE A 31 -17.61 -8.73 -29.96
CA PHE A 31 -17.34 -9.00 -28.55
C PHE A 31 -17.26 -7.70 -27.78
N ALA A 32 -17.76 -7.66 -26.54
CA ALA A 32 -17.70 -6.44 -25.76
C ALA A 32 -17.70 -6.66 -24.26
N ASP A 33 -17.11 -5.70 -23.57
CA ASP A 33 -17.20 -5.60 -22.12
C ASP A 33 -17.27 -4.12 -21.70
N THR A 34 -17.60 -3.89 -20.44
CA THR A 34 -17.59 -2.55 -19.84
C THR A 34 -17.03 -2.63 -18.44
N VAL A 35 -16.12 -1.71 -18.11
CA VAL A 35 -15.51 -1.60 -16.79
C VAL A 35 -15.53 -0.15 -16.33
N CYS A 36 -15.83 0.06 -15.05
CA CYS A 36 -15.94 1.38 -14.44
C CYS A 36 -15.06 1.48 -13.20
N ASN A 37 -14.54 2.67 -12.95
CA ASN A 37 -13.92 3.06 -11.69
C ASN A 37 -14.55 4.37 -11.19
N SER A 38 -14.01 4.97 -10.13
CA SER A 38 -14.52 6.22 -9.55
C SER A 38 -14.32 7.46 -10.41
N ASN A 39 -13.54 7.38 -11.50
CA ASN A 39 -13.23 8.48 -12.40
C ASN A 39 -13.92 8.35 -13.76
N LEU A 40 -13.92 7.16 -14.37
CA LEU A 40 -14.48 6.91 -15.69
C LEU A 40 -15.01 5.49 -15.88
N CYS A 41 -15.86 5.33 -16.88
CA CYS A 41 -16.29 4.05 -17.44
C CYS A 41 -15.77 3.90 -18.86
N LEU A 42 -15.23 2.72 -19.18
CA LEU A 42 -14.78 2.34 -20.49
C LEU A 42 -15.58 1.16 -21.01
N ARG A 43 -16.19 1.33 -22.19
CA ARG A 43 -16.78 0.26 -22.99
C ARG A 43 -15.93 0.04 -24.23
N ALA A 44 -15.63 -1.21 -24.54
CA ALA A 44 -14.96 -1.59 -25.78
C ALA A 44 -15.77 -2.66 -26.50
N VAL A 45 -15.90 -2.51 -27.82
CA VAL A 45 -16.57 -3.44 -28.73
C VAL A 45 -15.56 -3.85 -29.80
N TYR A 46 -15.10 -5.09 -29.74
CA TYR A 46 -14.16 -5.68 -30.67
C TYR A 46 -14.88 -6.34 -31.85
N SER A 47 -14.48 -6.00 -33.06
CA SER A 47 -14.89 -6.63 -34.30
C SER A 47 -13.72 -7.43 -34.89
N PRO A 48 -13.76 -8.77 -34.86
CA PRO A 48 -12.72 -9.61 -35.46
C PRO A 48 -12.62 -9.45 -36.97
N SER A 49 -13.75 -9.28 -37.66
CA SER A 49 -13.80 -9.13 -39.12
C SER A 49 -13.18 -7.80 -39.58
N GLU A 50 -13.44 -6.72 -38.84
CA GLU A 50 -12.91 -5.40 -39.15
C GLU A 50 -11.53 -5.14 -38.53
N LYS A 51 -11.04 -6.05 -37.68
CA LYS A 51 -9.83 -5.86 -36.85
C LYS A 51 -9.85 -4.49 -36.17
N ARG A 52 -10.93 -4.20 -35.44
CA ARG A 52 -11.17 -2.87 -34.86
C ARG A 52 -11.77 -2.99 -33.47
N ILE A 53 -11.39 -2.06 -32.60
CA ILE A 53 -12.00 -1.89 -31.27
C ILE A 53 -12.69 -0.51 -31.24
N ASN A 54 -14.02 -0.53 -31.19
CA ASN A 54 -14.82 0.67 -30.97
C ASN A 54 -14.89 0.94 -29.47
N MET A 55 -14.51 2.14 -29.05
CA MET A 55 -14.37 2.52 -27.65
C MET A 55 -15.30 3.66 -27.29
N THR A 56 -15.85 3.61 -26.09
CA THR A 56 -16.64 4.68 -25.50
C THR A 56 -16.17 4.89 -24.08
N MET A 57 -15.62 6.08 -23.82
CA MET A 57 -15.28 6.55 -22.48
C MET A 57 -16.36 7.48 -21.99
N SER A 58 -16.80 7.32 -20.75
CA SER A 58 -17.80 8.19 -20.13
C SER A 58 -17.42 8.57 -18.70
N THR A 59 -17.81 9.77 -18.31
CA THR A 59 -17.54 10.35 -16.98
C THR A 59 -18.77 11.13 -16.50
N ASN A 60 -18.90 11.26 -15.18
CA ASN A 60 -19.95 12.07 -14.58
C ASN A 60 -19.58 13.57 -14.65
N GLY A 61 -20.59 14.40 -14.89
CA GLY A 61 -20.40 15.84 -15.06
C GLY A 61 -19.89 16.23 -16.45
N GLY A 62 -20.12 17.49 -16.81
CA GLY A 62 -19.85 18.00 -18.14
C GLY A 62 -20.54 19.33 -18.39
N GLY A 63 -20.59 19.74 -19.65
CA GLY A 63 -21.11 21.05 -20.07
C GLY A 63 -20.20 22.23 -19.70
N ALA A 64 -19.10 21.97 -19.01
CA ALA A 64 -18.08 22.93 -18.60
C ALA A 64 -16.73 22.22 -18.45
N PRO A 65 -15.60 22.97 -18.44
CA PRO A 65 -14.28 22.44 -18.12
C PRO A 65 -14.25 21.50 -16.91
N LEU A 66 -13.84 20.26 -17.12
CA LEU A 66 -13.72 19.21 -16.08
C LEU A 66 -12.32 18.58 -16.00
N GLY A 67 -11.35 19.23 -16.63
CA GLY A 67 -10.02 18.68 -16.83
C GLY A 67 -9.98 17.68 -17.97
N TRP A 68 -8.98 16.80 -17.97
CA TRP A 68 -8.80 15.79 -19.03
C TRP A 68 -8.85 14.36 -18.49
N TYR A 69 -9.31 13.46 -19.35
CA TYR A 69 -9.42 12.02 -19.13
C TYR A 69 -8.78 11.27 -20.29
N ALA A 70 -8.16 10.13 -20.03
CA ALA A 70 -7.51 9.35 -21.08
C ALA A 70 -7.71 7.86 -20.88
N VAL A 71 -7.74 7.15 -22.00
CA VAL A 71 -7.62 5.69 -22.07
C VAL A 71 -6.53 5.34 -23.08
N GLY A 72 -5.67 4.39 -22.71
CA GLY A 72 -4.64 3.82 -23.59
C GLY A 72 -4.73 2.32 -23.69
N THR A 73 -4.27 1.76 -24.81
CA THR A 73 -4.11 0.30 -24.97
C THR A 73 -2.89 -0.21 -24.18
N GLY A 74 -2.92 -1.48 -23.75
CA GLY A 74 -1.78 -2.12 -23.08
C GLY A 74 -1.77 -1.91 -21.56
N GLU A 75 -0.64 -2.24 -20.93
CA GLU A 75 -0.48 -2.26 -19.47
C GLU A 75 0.28 -1.03 -18.91
N GLN A 76 0.85 -0.19 -19.77
CA GLN A 76 1.71 0.94 -19.42
C GLN A 76 1.70 2.02 -20.50
N MET A 77 2.15 3.24 -20.20
CA MET A 77 2.18 4.36 -21.15
C MET A 77 3.10 4.12 -22.34
N ALA A 78 4.26 3.52 -22.09
CA ALA A 78 5.26 3.24 -23.11
C ALA A 78 4.68 2.27 -24.17
N GLY A 79 4.58 2.74 -25.41
CA GLY A 79 4.01 1.99 -26.53
C GLY A 79 2.47 2.00 -26.59
N SER A 80 1.80 2.73 -25.69
CA SER A 80 0.34 2.80 -25.66
C SER A 80 -0.22 3.70 -26.75
N ASN A 81 -1.27 3.23 -27.44
CA ASN A 81 -2.10 4.08 -28.28
C ASN A 81 -3.21 4.69 -27.41
N MET A 82 -3.15 6.01 -27.20
CA MET A 82 -3.98 6.70 -26.22
C MET A 82 -4.99 7.62 -26.90
N MET A 83 -6.19 7.67 -26.34
CA MET A 83 -7.18 8.70 -26.61
C MET A 83 -7.35 9.55 -25.36
N ILE A 84 -7.15 10.86 -25.51
CA ILE A 84 -7.29 11.84 -24.44
C ILE A 84 -8.47 12.74 -24.78
N GLY A 85 -9.42 12.87 -23.86
CA GLY A 85 -10.63 13.65 -24.01
C GLY A 85 -10.78 14.71 -22.92
N TRP A 86 -11.27 15.88 -23.29
CA TRP A 86 -11.69 16.94 -22.37
C TRP A 86 -12.85 17.73 -22.96
N VAL A 87 -13.36 18.68 -22.19
CA VAL A 87 -14.33 19.67 -22.64
C VAL A 87 -13.62 21.01 -22.63
N ASP A 88 -13.59 21.69 -23.77
CA ASP A 88 -12.95 22.99 -23.86
C ASP A 88 -13.73 24.08 -23.09
N THR A 89 -13.17 25.28 -23.04
CA THR A 89 -13.80 26.42 -22.36
C THR A 89 -15.13 26.87 -22.99
N THR A 90 -15.44 26.41 -24.19
CA THR A 90 -16.69 26.69 -24.90
C THR A 90 -17.75 25.59 -24.74
N GLY A 91 -17.42 24.51 -24.01
CA GLY A 91 -18.33 23.39 -23.78
C GLY A 91 -18.26 22.29 -24.85
N ASN A 92 -17.33 22.39 -25.80
CA ASN A 92 -17.17 21.39 -26.87
C ASN A 92 -16.30 20.23 -26.41
N VAL A 93 -16.68 19.02 -26.83
CA VAL A 93 -15.89 17.81 -26.60
C VAL A 93 -14.67 17.80 -27.53
N VAL A 94 -13.48 17.74 -26.95
CA VAL A 94 -12.22 17.61 -27.67
C VAL A 94 -11.65 16.21 -27.45
N MET A 95 -11.14 15.61 -28.52
CA MET A 95 -10.43 14.33 -28.50
C MET A 95 -9.07 14.47 -29.17
N SER A 96 -8.06 13.89 -28.54
CA SER A 96 -6.68 13.91 -28.97
C SER A 96 -6.10 12.51 -28.87
N GLN A 97 -5.85 11.90 -30.04
CA GLN A 97 -5.05 10.69 -30.08
C GLN A 97 -3.60 11.05 -29.80
N ARG A 98 -2.91 10.27 -28.95
CA ARG A 98 -1.50 10.47 -28.64
C ARG A 98 -0.77 9.14 -28.44
N THR A 99 0.56 9.20 -28.52
CA THR A 99 1.42 8.05 -28.21
C THR A 99 2.60 8.49 -27.35
N ALA A 100 3.08 7.61 -26.48
CA ALA A 100 4.29 7.82 -25.69
C ALA A 100 5.27 6.66 -25.88
N SER A 101 6.56 6.96 -25.95
CA SER A 101 7.65 5.96 -25.98
C SER A 101 8.08 5.50 -24.58
N GLY A 102 7.57 6.16 -23.53
CA GLY A 102 7.93 5.97 -22.13
C GLY A 102 6.84 6.51 -21.20
N HIS A 103 7.20 6.85 -19.96
CA HIS A 103 6.35 7.60 -19.02
C HIS A 103 6.50 9.12 -19.19
N ASN A 104 6.71 9.56 -20.44
CA ASN A 104 6.89 10.96 -20.79
C ASN A 104 5.57 11.54 -21.32
N ASP A 105 5.53 12.88 -21.45
CA ASP A 105 4.40 13.57 -22.05
C ASP A 105 4.07 12.97 -23.43
N PRO A 106 2.83 12.48 -23.64
CA PRO A 106 2.46 11.82 -24.87
C PRO A 106 2.36 12.84 -26.00
N THR A 107 2.88 12.47 -27.16
CA THR A 107 2.98 13.35 -28.33
C THR A 107 1.81 13.11 -29.29
N THR A 108 1.46 14.14 -30.07
CA THR A 108 0.48 14.01 -31.16
C THR A 108 1.06 13.40 -32.43
N THR A 109 2.36 13.10 -32.46
CA THR A 109 2.99 12.34 -33.54
C THR A 109 2.68 10.86 -33.30
N ILE A 110 1.66 10.36 -33.99
CA ILE A 110 1.14 9.01 -33.76
C ILE A 110 2.07 7.98 -34.42
N SER A 111 2.73 7.14 -33.61
CA SER A 111 3.48 5.99 -34.11
C SER A 111 2.60 4.74 -34.24
N ALA A 112 1.45 4.73 -33.57
CA ALA A 112 0.42 3.70 -33.70
C ALA A 112 -0.51 3.94 -34.90
N LEU A 113 -1.44 3.03 -35.15
CA LEU A 113 -2.46 3.25 -36.16
C LEU A 113 -3.43 4.38 -35.74
N ALA A 114 -3.79 5.24 -36.70
CA ALA A 114 -4.67 6.38 -36.47
C ALA A 114 -6.09 5.93 -36.06
N ALA A 115 -6.65 6.62 -35.08
CA ALA A 115 -7.99 6.41 -34.59
C ALA A 115 -9.02 7.10 -35.49
N THR A 116 -10.22 6.51 -35.57
CA THR A 116 -11.38 7.19 -36.14
C THR A 116 -12.21 7.78 -35.01
N LEU A 117 -12.38 9.10 -35.00
CA LEU A 117 -13.23 9.80 -34.03
C LEU A 117 -14.71 9.64 -34.40
N GLU A 118 -15.59 9.57 -33.40
CA GLU A 118 -17.04 9.50 -33.59
C GLU A 118 -17.74 10.73 -32.95
N PRO A 119 -17.69 11.92 -33.60
CA PRO A 119 -18.25 13.14 -33.03
C PRO A 119 -19.74 13.05 -32.73
N LYS A 120 -20.52 12.33 -33.55
CA LYS A 120 -21.97 12.15 -33.35
C LYS A 120 -22.32 11.36 -32.07
N ARG A 121 -21.37 10.59 -31.55
CA ARG A 121 -21.50 9.81 -30.31
C ARG A 121 -20.75 10.45 -29.14
N SER A 122 -20.07 11.56 -29.38
CA SER A 122 -19.29 12.28 -28.38
C SER A 122 -20.03 13.55 -28.00
N PHE A 123 -20.35 13.71 -26.72
CA PHE A 123 -21.14 14.84 -26.24
C PHE A 123 -20.82 15.15 -24.78
N SER A 124 -21.12 16.37 -24.35
CA SER A 124 -20.99 16.79 -22.96
C SER A 124 -22.20 17.62 -22.54
N ASN A 125 -22.73 17.32 -21.35
CA ASN A 125 -23.78 18.10 -20.70
C ASN A 125 -23.60 18.04 -19.17
N SER A 126 -24.47 18.71 -18.42
CA SER A 126 -24.36 18.77 -16.94
C SER A 126 -24.37 17.42 -16.23
N THR A 127 -24.93 16.37 -16.86
CA THR A 127 -25.02 15.02 -16.27
C THR A 127 -23.80 14.16 -16.57
N GLY A 128 -23.13 14.38 -17.69
CA GLY A 128 -21.99 13.55 -18.09
C GLY A 128 -21.34 13.96 -19.39
N THR A 129 -20.15 13.41 -19.61
CA THR A 129 -19.39 13.57 -20.84
C THR A 129 -19.04 12.21 -21.43
N VAL A 130 -19.22 12.08 -22.73
CA VAL A 130 -18.94 10.87 -23.51
C VAL A 130 -17.98 11.20 -24.64
N TRP A 131 -16.94 10.38 -24.78
CA TRP A 131 -16.00 10.38 -25.90
C TRP A 131 -16.06 9.03 -26.59
N ALA A 132 -16.25 9.04 -27.90
CA ALA A 132 -16.35 7.83 -28.72
C ALA A 132 -15.36 7.87 -29.88
N TRP A 133 -14.64 6.77 -30.06
CA TRP A 133 -13.65 6.60 -31.11
C TRP A 133 -13.47 5.12 -31.43
N SER A 134 -12.65 4.81 -32.43
CA SER A 134 -12.21 3.45 -32.70
C SER A 134 -10.72 3.38 -32.99
N PHE A 135 -10.09 2.31 -32.51
CA PHE A 135 -8.72 1.97 -32.87
C PHE A 135 -8.73 0.80 -33.87
N PRO A 136 -8.11 0.94 -35.05
CA PRO A 136 -7.81 -0.20 -35.89
C PRO A 136 -6.69 -1.03 -35.26
N MET A 137 -6.69 -2.33 -35.55
CA MET A 137 -5.69 -3.29 -35.09
C MET A 137 -4.82 -3.74 -36.26
N SER A 138 -3.52 -3.77 -36.03
CA SER A 138 -2.53 -4.30 -36.96
C SER A 138 -2.57 -5.84 -36.95
N SER A 139 -2.00 -6.48 -37.98
CA SER A 139 -1.83 -7.94 -38.00
C SER A 139 -0.86 -8.46 -36.93
N SER A 140 0.02 -7.59 -36.41
CA SER A 140 0.95 -7.89 -35.32
C SER A 140 0.34 -7.69 -33.93
N ASP A 141 -0.84 -7.07 -33.84
CA ASP A 141 -1.49 -6.85 -32.55
C ASP A 141 -2.02 -8.18 -31.99
N LYS A 142 -1.87 -8.37 -30.68
CA LYS A 142 -2.44 -9.53 -30.01
C LYS A 142 -3.96 -9.48 -30.10
N THR A 143 -4.57 -10.57 -30.55
CA THR A 143 -6.03 -10.73 -30.51
C THR A 143 -6.53 -10.52 -29.08
N PRO A 144 -7.57 -9.70 -28.87
CA PRO A 144 -8.16 -9.50 -27.55
C PRO A 144 -8.56 -10.83 -26.89
N SER A 145 -8.41 -10.89 -25.58
CA SER A 145 -8.63 -12.11 -24.79
C SER A 145 -9.58 -11.84 -23.63
N LYS A 146 -9.76 -12.83 -22.74
CA LYS A 146 -10.50 -12.68 -21.47
C LYS A 146 -9.92 -11.59 -20.57
N VAL A 147 -8.64 -11.26 -20.76
CA VAL A 147 -7.94 -10.20 -20.02
C VAL A 147 -7.25 -9.32 -21.05
N THR A 148 -7.99 -8.40 -21.64
CA THR A 148 -7.44 -7.37 -22.54
C THR A 148 -7.07 -6.14 -21.72
N PRO A 149 -5.78 -5.77 -21.64
CA PRO A 149 -5.33 -4.68 -20.77
C PRO A 149 -5.50 -3.30 -21.44
N PHE A 150 -5.92 -2.36 -20.62
CA PHE A 150 -5.94 -0.93 -20.91
C PHE A 150 -5.37 -0.15 -19.73
N ILE A 151 -4.90 1.07 -19.99
CA ILE A 151 -4.55 2.05 -18.97
C ILE A 151 -5.56 3.19 -18.99
N TRP A 152 -5.74 3.84 -17.85
CA TRP A 152 -6.54 5.06 -17.75
C TRP A 152 -5.82 6.11 -16.94
N ALA A 153 -6.12 7.38 -17.22
CA ALA A 153 -5.56 8.50 -16.48
C ALA A 153 -6.53 9.69 -16.49
N SER A 154 -6.38 10.59 -15.53
CA SER A 154 -7.13 11.85 -15.48
C SER A 154 -6.38 12.93 -14.71
N ASN A 155 -6.64 14.18 -15.07
CA ASN A 155 -6.29 15.35 -14.28
C ASN A 155 -7.48 16.33 -14.27
N LYS A 156 -8.23 16.33 -13.17
CA LYS A 156 -9.41 17.20 -13.00
C LYS A 156 -9.07 18.67 -12.77
N ASN A 157 -7.81 18.96 -12.43
CA ASN A 157 -7.32 20.31 -12.12
C ASN A 157 -6.63 20.99 -13.31
N ASN A 158 -6.63 20.37 -14.49
CA ASN A 158 -6.01 20.91 -15.69
C ASN A 158 -6.92 20.73 -16.88
N ASN A 159 -7.57 21.82 -17.32
CA ASN A 159 -8.33 21.82 -18.56
C ASN A 159 -7.44 22.29 -19.72
N PRO A 160 -7.17 21.44 -20.72
CA PRO A 160 -6.40 21.85 -21.89
C PRO A 160 -7.17 22.86 -22.75
N GLY A 161 -6.46 23.50 -23.69
CA GLY A 161 -7.07 24.39 -24.69
C GLY A 161 -7.98 23.66 -25.67
N SER A 162 -8.66 24.38 -26.56
CA SER A 162 -9.60 23.81 -27.54
C SER A 162 -8.93 22.99 -28.66
N SER A 163 -7.62 23.11 -28.85
CA SER A 163 -6.89 22.34 -29.87
C SER A 163 -6.60 20.92 -29.39
N PRO A 164 -6.84 19.88 -30.21
CA PRO A 164 -6.36 18.52 -29.91
C PRO A 164 -4.86 18.43 -29.62
N SER A 165 -4.04 19.36 -30.13
CA SER A 165 -2.60 19.42 -29.87
C SER A 165 -2.19 20.22 -28.63
N SER A 166 -3.13 20.77 -27.87
CA SER A 166 -2.83 21.54 -26.66
C SER A 166 -2.02 20.73 -25.64
N SER A 167 -1.07 21.38 -24.97
CA SER A 167 -0.31 20.73 -23.90
C SER A 167 -1.25 20.28 -22.78
N ILE A 168 -0.93 19.14 -22.17
CA ILE A 168 -1.66 18.58 -21.03
C ILE A 168 -0.68 18.47 -19.86
N ARG A 169 -1.16 18.68 -18.64
CA ARG A 169 -0.35 18.43 -17.44
C ARG A 169 -0.48 16.97 -17.02
N ARG A 170 0.58 16.42 -16.42
CA ARG A 170 0.62 15.07 -15.85
C ARG A 170 -0.64 14.71 -15.07
N HIS A 171 -1.12 13.47 -15.23
CA HIS A 171 -2.28 12.98 -14.50
C HIS A 171 -2.10 13.02 -12.98
N THR A 172 -3.20 13.19 -12.26
CA THR A 172 -3.26 13.10 -10.79
C THR A 172 -3.90 11.81 -10.31
N ALA A 173 -4.63 11.11 -11.19
CA ALA A 173 -5.19 9.78 -10.92
C ALA A 173 -5.03 8.92 -12.17
N TYR A 174 -4.60 7.67 -11.99
CA TYR A 174 -4.29 6.75 -13.08
C TYR A 174 -4.35 5.30 -12.60
N GLY A 175 -4.36 4.37 -13.54
CA GLY A 175 -4.29 2.94 -13.23
C GLY A 175 -4.52 2.08 -14.47
N THR A 176 -4.82 0.81 -14.24
CA THR A 176 -5.12 -0.18 -15.29
C THR A 176 -6.59 -0.60 -15.27
N LEU A 177 -7.09 -1.05 -16.41
CA LEU A 177 -8.40 -1.63 -16.64
C LEU A 177 -8.21 -2.93 -17.42
N ASN A 178 -9.02 -3.95 -17.14
CA ASN A 178 -9.04 -5.20 -17.92
C ASN A 178 -10.47 -5.44 -18.41
N LEU A 179 -10.60 -5.73 -19.70
CA LEU A 179 -11.88 -6.07 -20.33
C LEU A 179 -11.82 -7.49 -20.91
N ASP A 180 -12.89 -8.26 -20.71
CA ASP A 180 -13.09 -9.56 -21.34
C ASP A 180 -13.75 -9.38 -22.72
N LEU A 181 -12.90 -9.24 -23.74
CA LEU A 181 -13.34 -9.07 -25.12
C LEU A 181 -13.57 -10.41 -25.83
N THR A 182 -13.92 -11.45 -25.07
CA THR A 182 -14.46 -12.72 -25.57
C THR A 182 -15.95 -12.90 -25.27
N LYS A 183 -16.54 -11.97 -24.50
CA LYS A 183 -17.98 -11.92 -24.22
C LYS A 183 -18.75 -11.48 -25.46
N PRO A 184 -19.75 -12.25 -25.94
CA PRO A 184 -20.56 -11.86 -27.09
C PRO A 184 -21.23 -10.49 -26.88
N TYR A 185 -21.18 -9.64 -27.88
CA TYR A 185 -21.89 -8.37 -27.88
C TYR A 185 -23.39 -8.63 -28.04
N SER A 186 -24.14 -8.37 -26.98
CA SER A 186 -25.60 -8.31 -27.05
C SER A 186 -26.06 -6.86 -27.17
N THR A 187 -26.90 -6.59 -28.16
CA THR A 187 -27.59 -5.30 -28.34
C THR A 187 -28.77 -5.13 -27.39
N SER A 188 -29.16 -6.16 -26.64
CA SER A 188 -30.26 -6.08 -25.67
C SER A 188 -29.78 -5.48 -24.33
N PRO A 189 -30.46 -4.45 -23.80
CA PRO A 189 -30.38 -4.15 -22.37
C PRO A 189 -30.96 -5.36 -21.62
N SER A 190 -30.28 -5.85 -20.60
CA SER A 190 -30.84 -6.85 -19.70
C SER A 190 -31.95 -6.21 -18.85
N THR A 191 -33.14 -6.09 -19.42
CA THR A 191 -34.38 -5.78 -18.72
C THR A 191 -35.52 -6.52 -19.40
N SER A 192 -36.04 -7.55 -18.73
CA SER A 192 -37.34 -8.14 -19.03
C SER A 192 -38.40 -7.03 -19.03
N GLY A 193 -38.99 -6.75 -20.19
CA GLY A 193 -40.03 -5.74 -20.34
C GLY A 193 -40.31 -5.48 -21.81
N SER A 194 -41.36 -6.13 -22.32
CA SER A 194 -41.94 -5.88 -23.64
C SER A 194 -42.35 -4.41 -23.80
N ASN A 195 -41.83 -3.73 -24.83
CA ASN A 195 -42.66 -2.96 -25.76
C ASN A 195 -41.85 -2.46 -26.96
N SER A 196 -42.46 -2.65 -28.13
CA SER A 196 -42.01 -2.20 -29.45
C SER A 196 -41.96 -0.68 -29.55
N GLY A 197 -40.86 -0.16 -30.09
CA GLY A 197 -40.69 1.26 -30.42
C GLY A 197 -39.27 1.54 -30.89
N SER A 198 -39.09 1.62 -32.20
CA SER A 198 -37.82 1.91 -32.88
C SER A 198 -37.32 3.33 -32.59
N ASN A 199 -36.30 3.44 -31.73
CA ASN A 199 -35.36 4.56 -31.69
C ASN A 199 -34.05 4.10 -31.01
N PRO A 200 -32.85 4.48 -31.47
CA PRO A 200 -31.61 4.13 -30.79
C PRO A 200 -31.57 4.79 -29.41
N ALA A 201 -31.60 3.96 -28.37
CA ALA A 201 -31.66 4.42 -26.99
C ALA A 201 -30.44 5.27 -26.60
N PRO A 202 -30.62 6.35 -25.80
CA PRO A 202 -29.53 7.05 -25.15
C PRO A 202 -28.71 6.07 -24.32
N VAL A 203 -27.39 6.20 -24.37
CA VAL A 203 -26.49 5.40 -23.53
C VAL A 203 -26.63 5.91 -22.09
N THR A 204 -27.58 5.36 -21.35
CA THR A 204 -27.71 5.61 -19.91
C THR A 204 -26.44 5.08 -19.23
N PRO A 205 -25.77 5.83 -18.33
CA PRO A 205 -24.61 5.34 -17.62
C PRO A 205 -24.96 4.02 -16.93
N ALA A 206 -24.22 2.96 -17.25
CA ALA A 206 -24.41 1.69 -16.60
C ALA A 206 -24.09 1.85 -15.11
N THR A 207 -25.12 1.88 -14.26
CA THR A 207 -25.01 1.73 -12.79
C THR A 207 -24.70 0.28 -12.39
N GLY A 208 -24.25 -0.54 -13.33
CA GLY A 208 -23.75 -1.89 -13.08
C GLY A 208 -22.38 -1.82 -12.41
N GLN A 209 -22.37 -1.78 -11.09
CA GLN A 209 -21.22 -2.06 -10.25
C GLN A 209 -20.81 -3.53 -10.45
N GLN A 210 -20.16 -3.84 -11.57
CA GLN A 210 -19.61 -5.17 -11.81
C GLN A 210 -18.26 -5.30 -11.10
N ASN A 211 -18.20 -6.28 -10.20
CA ASN A 211 -17.00 -6.73 -9.52
C ASN A 211 -15.85 -6.90 -10.52
N SER A 212 -14.87 -6.00 -10.49
CA SER A 212 -13.60 -6.20 -11.17
C SER A 212 -13.03 -7.54 -10.72
N THR A 213 -13.09 -8.55 -11.57
CA THR A 213 -12.52 -9.86 -11.26
C THR A 213 -11.04 -9.65 -10.97
N ARG A 214 -10.70 -9.93 -9.72
CA ARG A 214 -9.38 -9.70 -9.13
C ARG A 214 -8.36 -10.62 -9.80
N VAL A 215 -7.55 -10.13 -10.74
CA VAL A 215 -6.59 -10.95 -11.50
C VAL A 215 -5.25 -11.03 -10.77
N LEU A 216 -4.83 -12.25 -10.40
CA LEU A 216 -3.53 -12.50 -9.79
C LEU A 216 -2.46 -12.76 -10.89
N ASN A 217 -1.95 -11.68 -11.51
CA ASN A 217 -0.83 -11.77 -12.46
C ASN A 217 0.53 -11.55 -11.77
N ARG A 218 1.65 -11.79 -12.48
CA ARG A 218 3.01 -11.65 -11.92
C ARG A 218 3.26 -10.29 -11.29
N ARG A 219 2.82 -9.22 -11.95
CA ARG A 219 2.88 -7.85 -11.44
C ARG A 219 2.19 -7.71 -10.09
N ASN A 220 0.93 -8.11 -10.01
CA ASN A 220 0.15 -8.04 -8.76
C ASN A 220 0.76 -8.92 -7.67
N GLN A 221 1.30 -10.10 -8.00
CA GLN A 221 2.01 -10.94 -7.05
C GLN A 221 3.22 -10.23 -6.43
N LEU A 222 4.04 -9.56 -7.24
CA LEU A 222 5.20 -8.82 -6.73
C LEU A 222 4.79 -7.65 -5.83
N ILE A 223 3.74 -6.92 -6.20
CA ILE A 223 3.15 -5.86 -5.36
C ILE A 223 2.65 -6.41 -4.02
N ILE A 224 1.94 -7.55 -4.03
CA ILE A 224 1.46 -8.21 -2.81
C ILE A 224 2.64 -8.64 -1.92
N VAL A 225 3.69 -9.23 -2.51
CA VAL A 225 4.90 -9.62 -1.76
C VAL A 225 5.54 -8.41 -1.10
N HIS A 226 5.71 -7.31 -1.84
CA HIS A 226 6.19 -6.04 -1.27
C HIS A 226 5.33 -5.60 -0.07
N MET A 227 4.00 -5.56 -0.23
CA MET A 227 3.07 -5.15 0.84
C MET A 227 3.17 -6.04 2.08
N VAL A 228 3.12 -7.37 1.91
CA VAL A 228 3.18 -8.33 3.03
C VAL A 228 4.49 -8.18 3.80
N PHE A 229 5.62 -8.06 3.09
CA PHE A 229 6.93 -7.90 3.72
C PHE A 229 7.04 -6.58 4.47
N MET A 230 6.54 -5.48 3.90
CA MET A 230 6.52 -4.18 4.56
C MET A 230 5.60 -4.17 5.80
N ILE A 231 4.44 -4.83 5.74
CA ILE A 231 3.54 -4.95 6.90
C ILE A 231 4.21 -5.75 8.03
N ILE A 232 4.78 -6.91 7.72
CA ILE A 232 5.48 -7.73 8.72
C ILE A 232 6.61 -6.93 9.38
N ALA A 233 7.43 -6.22 8.59
CA ALA A 233 8.52 -5.44 9.12
C ALA A 233 8.04 -4.25 9.97
N TRP A 234 7.23 -3.37 9.41
CA TRP A 234 6.92 -2.06 9.99
C TRP A 234 5.77 -2.08 11.01
N PHE A 235 4.87 -3.05 10.94
CA PHE A 235 3.72 -3.13 11.87
C PHE A 235 3.90 -4.21 12.93
N LEU A 236 4.80 -5.19 12.73
CA LEU A 236 5.05 -6.25 13.72
C LEU A 236 6.47 -6.18 14.28
N LEU A 237 7.50 -6.40 13.46
CA LEU A 237 8.86 -6.63 13.96
C LEU A 237 9.51 -5.35 14.52
N VAL A 238 9.46 -4.23 13.80
CA VAL A 238 10.03 -2.95 14.26
C VAL A 238 9.36 -2.46 15.54
N PRO A 239 8.01 -2.39 15.65
CA PRO A 239 7.36 -2.01 16.89
C PRO A 239 7.66 -2.96 18.04
N ALA A 240 7.70 -4.28 17.80
CA ALA A 240 8.08 -5.26 18.82
C ALA A 240 9.49 -5.00 19.35
N ALA A 241 10.47 -4.75 18.46
CA ALA A 241 11.83 -4.42 18.85
C ALA A 241 11.90 -3.12 19.66
N ILE A 242 11.13 -2.09 19.29
CA ILE A 242 11.04 -0.82 20.02
C ILE A 242 10.48 -1.04 21.43
N LEU A 243 9.40 -1.79 21.57
CA LEU A 243 8.79 -2.12 22.86
C LEU A 243 9.73 -2.97 23.73
N ILE A 244 10.44 -3.94 23.15
CA ILE A 244 11.47 -4.72 23.85
C ILE A 244 12.59 -3.81 24.34
N GLY A 245 13.02 -2.84 23.54
CA GLY A 245 13.95 -1.81 24.00
C GLY A 245 13.40 -1.03 25.20
N ARG A 246 12.12 -0.64 25.16
CA ARG A 246 11.49 0.15 26.23
C ARG A 246 11.31 -0.65 27.53
N TYR A 247 10.57 -1.76 27.48
CA TYR A 247 10.23 -2.57 28.65
C TYR A 247 11.41 -3.40 29.13
N GLY A 248 12.18 -3.96 28.21
CA GLY A 248 13.31 -4.83 28.53
C GLY A 248 14.37 -4.13 29.38
N ARG A 249 14.56 -2.81 29.24
CA ARG A 249 15.46 -2.02 30.12
C ARG A 249 15.19 -2.23 31.62
N THR A 250 13.95 -2.53 32.01
CA THR A 250 13.56 -2.76 33.41
C THR A 250 13.57 -4.25 33.78
N PHE A 251 13.27 -5.13 32.84
CA PHE A 251 12.94 -6.53 33.13
C PHE A 251 14.02 -7.55 32.75
N PHE A 252 14.81 -7.34 31.69
CA PHE A 252 15.78 -8.33 31.20
C PHE A 252 16.90 -7.73 30.33
N LYS A 253 17.84 -8.56 29.86
CA LYS A 253 18.89 -8.13 28.91
C LYS A 253 18.31 -7.86 27.53
N TRP A 254 17.87 -6.63 27.31
CA TRP A 254 17.08 -6.23 26.15
C TRP A 254 17.87 -6.08 24.84
N TYR A 255 19.12 -5.63 24.88
CA TYR A 255 19.87 -5.26 23.67
C TYR A 255 20.09 -6.44 22.70
N PRO A 256 20.52 -7.64 23.14
CA PRO A 256 20.64 -8.78 22.24
C PRO A 256 19.32 -9.15 21.56
N VAL A 257 18.20 -9.07 22.30
CA VAL A 257 16.87 -9.39 21.79
C VAL A 257 16.39 -8.33 20.79
N HIS A 258 16.56 -7.05 21.12
CA HIS A 258 16.27 -5.93 20.22
C HIS A 258 17.01 -6.10 18.89
N ARG A 259 18.32 -6.37 18.95
CA ARG A 259 19.15 -6.63 17.76
C ARG A 259 18.67 -7.85 16.99
N ALA A 260 18.36 -8.96 17.67
CA ALA A 260 17.91 -10.20 17.06
C ALA A 260 16.59 -10.06 16.29
N ILE A 261 15.72 -9.13 16.68
CA ILE A 261 14.45 -8.84 15.99
C ILE A 261 14.63 -7.79 14.89
N MET A 262 15.52 -6.82 15.08
CA MET A 262 15.81 -5.80 14.05
C MET A 262 16.48 -6.40 12.80
N ILE A 263 17.28 -7.46 12.94
CA ILE A 263 17.92 -8.16 11.80
C ILE A 263 16.87 -8.71 10.81
N PRO A 264 15.93 -9.59 11.21
CA PRO A 264 14.90 -10.07 10.30
C PRO A 264 14.00 -8.92 9.83
N ALA A 265 13.68 -7.93 10.66
CA ALA A 265 12.91 -6.76 10.22
C ALA A 265 13.57 -6.07 9.02
N PHE A 266 14.88 -5.83 9.08
CA PHE A 266 15.63 -5.26 7.97
C PHE A 266 15.64 -6.16 6.73
N ILE A 267 15.77 -7.48 6.90
CA ILE A 267 15.73 -8.44 5.78
C ILE A 267 14.37 -8.38 5.07
N PHE A 268 13.25 -8.32 5.80
CA PHE A 268 11.92 -8.16 5.21
C PHE A 268 11.80 -6.85 4.43
N VAL A 269 12.25 -5.72 5.00
CA VAL A 269 12.26 -4.42 4.28
C VAL A 269 13.13 -4.51 3.02
N LEU A 270 14.32 -5.10 3.12
CA LEU A 270 15.25 -5.22 2.00
C LEU A 270 14.66 -6.04 0.85
N ILE A 271 14.09 -7.22 1.14
CA ILE A 271 13.45 -8.07 0.12
C ILE A 271 12.25 -7.35 -0.49
N GLY A 272 11.38 -6.76 0.33
CA GLY A 272 10.21 -6.00 -0.16
C GLY A 272 10.62 -4.84 -1.06
N PHE A 273 11.71 -4.13 -0.72
CA PHE A 273 12.26 -3.03 -1.52
C PHE A 273 12.84 -3.52 -2.85
N ILE A 274 13.65 -4.57 -2.85
CA ILE A 274 14.23 -5.14 -4.08
C ILE A 274 13.13 -5.63 -5.03
N VAL A 275 12.12 -6.30 -4.50
CA VAL A 275 10.99 -6.83 -5.28
C VAL A 275 10.24 -5.73 -6.01
N ILE A 276 9.90 -4.63 -5.33
CA ILE A 276 9.14 -3.54 -5.96
C ILE A 276 9.97 -2.76 -6.98
N VAL A 277 11.28 -2.59 -6.72
CA VAL A 277 12.20 -2.02 -7.71
C VAL A 277 12.27 -2.90 -8.95
N ALA A 278 12.44 -4.22 -8.78
CA ALA A 278 12.48 -5.16 -9.90
C ALA A 278 11.17 -5.17 -10.71
N GLU A 279 10.02 -5.09 -10.02
CA GLU A 279 8.71 -4.96 -10.68
C GLU A 279 8.59 -3.65 -11.47
N THR A 280 9.05 -2.54 -10.90
CA THR A 280 9.03 -1.23 -11.58
C THR A 280 9.88 -1.27 -12.84
N SER A 281 11.09 -1.85 -12.79
CA SER A 281 11.96 -1.99 -13.96
C SER A 281 11.35 -2.88 -15.04
N GLN A 282 10.78 -4.03 -14.65
CA GLN A 282 10.18 -4.98 -15.60
C GLN A 282 8.91 -4.44 -16.26
N SER A 283 8.16 -3.59 -15.56
CA SER A 283 6.98 -2.90 -16.08
C SER A 283 7.33 -1.57 -16.77
N GLY A 284 8.61 -1.33 -17.05
CA GLY A 284 9.12 -0.11 -17.68
C GLY A 284 8.76 1.17 -16.93
N GLY A 285 8.37 1.07 -15.65
CA GLY A 285 7.97 2.16 -14.77
C GLY A 285 9.12 3.11 -14.46
N GLU A 286 8.81 4.39 -14.24
CA GLU A 286 9.80 5.32 -13.70
C GLU A 286 10.02 5.03 -12.21
N HIS A 287 11.28 4.93 -11.80
CA HIS A 287 11.62 4.69 -10.41
C HIS A 287 11.41 5.96 -9.57
N PHE A 288 10.75 5.82 -8.43
CA PHE A 288 10.57 6.90 -7.45
C PHE A 288 9.80 8.12 -7.98
N ASP A 289 8.78 7.89 -8.81
CA ASP A 289 7.98 8.93 -9.48
C ASP A 289 6.87 9.55 -8.60
N ASN A 290 6.48 8.85 -7.54
CA ASN A 290 5.40 9.20 -6.62
C ASN A 290 5.88 9.41 -5.17
N THR A 291 5.01 10.00 -4.34
CA THR A 291 5.31 10.33 -2.93
C THR A 291 5.67 9.10 -2.11
N HIS A 292 4.91 8.01 -2.25
CA HIS A 292 5.16 6.77 -1.51
C HIS A 292 6.54 6.17 -1.84
N ALA A 293 6.92 6.15 -3.11
CA ALA A 293 8.21 5.62 -3.53
C ALA A 293 9.37 6.50 -3.03
N LYS A 294 9.26 7.84 -3.13
CA LYS A 294 10.28 8.78 -2.63
C LYS A 294 10.43 8.71 -1.11
N ALA A 295 9.31 8.74 -0.37
CA ALA A 295 9.32 8.63 1.08
C ALA A 295 9.81 7.25 1.53
N GLY A 296 9.39 6.18 0.86
CA GLY A 296 9.86 4.82 1.11
C GLY A 296 11.37 4.67 0.95
N LEU A 297 11.96 5.26 -0.10
CA LEU A 297 13.42 5.30 -0.29
C LEU A 297 14.12 6.04 0.86
N ALA A 298 13.62 7.21 1.24
CA ALA A 298 14.19 7.98 2.34
C ALA A 298 14.15 7.19 3.66
N ILE A 299 13.02 6.56 3.98
CA ILE A 299 12.84 5.71 5.17
C ILE A 299 13.82 4.53 5.14
N PHE A 300 13.98 3.88 3.98
CA PHE A 300 14.92 2.78 3.80
C PHE A 300 16.37 3.19 4.07
N ILE A 301 16.80 4.33 3.51
CA ILE A 301 18.15 4.88 3.75
C ILE A 301 18.33 5.21 5.24
N VAL A 302 17.35 5.87 5.87
CA VAL A 302 17.43 6.20 7.29
C VAL A 302 17.43 4.95 8.17
N MET A 303 16.74 3.87 7.79
CA MET A 303 16.80 2.59 8.50
C MET A 303 18.21 1.99 8.49
N ILE A 304 18.93 2.05 7.36
CA ILE A 304 20.33 1.62 7.28
C ILE A 304 21.21 2.47 8.22
N LEU A 305 21.03 3.80 8.18
CA LEU A 305 21.73 4.70 9.10
C LEU A 305 21.40 4.42 10.56
N GLN A 306 20.16 4.02 10.89
CA GLN A 306 19.76 3.62 12.23
C GLN A 306 20.44 2.34 12.71
N ILE A 307 20.69 1.37 11.83
CA ILE A 307 21.43 0.16 12.18
C ILE A 307 22.87 0.51 12.58
N ILE A 308 23.54 1.37 11.79
CA ILE A 308 24.90 1.86 12.08
C ILE A 308 24.91 2.67 13.38
N LEU A 309 23.99 3.62 13.52
CA LEU A 309 23.88 4.47 14.69
C LEU A 309 23.56 3.67 15.95
N GLY A 310 22.72 2.64 15.86
CA GLY A 310 22.41 1.74 16.97
C GLY A 310 23.64 0.93 17.39
N ALA A 311 24.38 0.36 16.44
CA ALA A 311 25.61 -0.38 16.72
C ALA A 311 26.66 0.49 17.41
N PHE A 312 26.91 1.70 16.88
CA PHE A 312 27.85 2.65 17.47
C PHE A 312 27.34 3.21 18.82
N GLY A 313 26.09 3.65 18.89
CA GLY A 313 25.52 4.22 20.11
C GLY A 313 25.57 3.25 21.28
N HIS A 314 25.50 1.94 21.04
CA HIS A 314 25.59 0.94 22.09
C HIS A 314 26.99 0.77 22.70
N THR A 315 28.05 1.28 22.08
CA THR A 315 29.41 1.32 22.66
C THR A 315 29.64 2.56 23.54
N THR A 316 28.79 3.59 23.42
CA THR A 316 28.94 4.85 24.17
C THR A 316 28.25 4.80 25.54
N LYS A 317 28.47 5.84 26.38
CA LYS A 317 27.74 6.03 27.66
C LYS A 317 26.22 6.16 27.43
N ARG A 318 25.42 5.81 28.46
CA ARG A 318 23.94 5.72 28.40
C ARG A 318 23.24 7.00 27.91
N PHE A 319 23.73 8.17 28.28
CA PHE A 319 23.17 9.47 27.91
C PHE A 319 23.98 10.20 26.84
N ASN A 320 24.82 9.49 26.08
CA ASN A 320 25.49 10.08 24.94
C ASN A 320 24.44 10.53 23.89
N PRO A 321 24.62 11.69 23.24
CA PRO A 321 23.70 12.18 22.21
C PRO A 321 23.36 11.16 21.12
N SER A 322 24.32 10.30 20.73
CA SER A 322 24.09 9.26 19.71
C SER A 322 22.93 8.32 20.05
N ARG A 323 22.78 7.94 21.33
CA ARG A 323 21.68 7.08 21.80
C ARG A 323 20.35 7.80 21.84
N ILE A 324 20.35 9.09 22.18
CA ILE A 324 19.13 9.92 22.19
C ILE A 324 18.64 10.08 20.75
N VAL A 325 19.54 10.44 19.84
CA VAL A 325 19.27 10.56 18.41
C VAL A 325 18.76 9.25 17.83
N HIS A 326 19.35 8.10 18.19
CA HIS A 326 18.87 6.78 17.78
C HIS A 326 17.42 6.52 18.18
N VAL A 327 17.05 6.86 19.42
CA VAL A 327 15.66 6.69 19.90
C VAL A 327 14.70 7.64 19.18
N VAL A 328 15.04 8.92 19.08
CA VAL A 328 14.16 9.93 18.47
C VAL A 328 13.94 9.64 16.99
N ILE A 329 15.01 9.40 16.23
CA ILE A 329 14.90 9.08 14.81
C ILE A 329 14.21 7.72 14.63
N GLY A 330 14.51 6.71 15.45
CA GLY A 330 13.87 5.40 15.38
C GLY A 330 12.34 5.46 15.53
N LEU A 331 11.84 6.28 16.47
CA LEU A 331 10.40 6.53 16.62
C LEU A 331 9.84 7.30 15.42
N GLY A 332 10.54 8.36 14.99
CA GLY A 332 10.12 9.20 13.87
C GLY A 332 9.99 8.43 12.56
N ILE A 333 10.98 7.58 12.22
CA ILE A 333 10.91 6.77 11.00
C ILE A 333 9.83 5.70 11.06
N THR A 334 9.52 5.18 12.25
CA THR A 334 8.43 4.21 12.41
C THR A 334 7.09 4.87 12.10
N ALA A 335 6.85 6.08 12.62
CA ALA A 335 5.66 6.86 12.28
C ALA A 335 5.61 7.20 10.77
N ALA A 336 6.74 7.60 10.19
CA ALA A 336 6.83 7.88 8.75
C ALA A 336 6.55 6.63 7.91
N ALA A 337 7.02 5.45 8.33
CA ALA A 337 6.75 4.18 7.63
C ALA A 337 5.29 3.76 7.69
N ILE A 338 4.61 4.00 8.82
CA ILE A 338 3.17 3.75 8.96
C ILE A 338 2.38 4.65 7.99
N TRP A 339 2.68 5.95 7.96
CA TRP A 339 2.08 6.88 6.99
C TRP A 339 2.38 6.45 5.55
N ASN A 340 3.64 6.16 5.24
CA ASN A 340 4.04 5.72 3.90
C ASN A 340 3.33 4.43 3.47
N SER A 341 3.04 3.52 4.40
CA SER A 341 2.29 2.30 4.12
C SER A 341 0.84 2.58 3.77
N THR A 342 0.23 3.61 4.36
CA THR A 342 -1.14 4.02 4.01
C THR A 342 -1.23 4.67 2.63
N GLU A 343 -0.24 5.50 2.25
CA GLU A 343 -0.10 5.99 0.87
C GLU A 343 0.04 4.81 -0.12
N GLY A 344 0.81 3.78 0.25
CA GLY A 344 0.97 2.57 -0.55
C GLY A 344 -0.34 1.81 -0.79
N LEU A 345 -1.21 1.74 0.21
CA LEU A 345 -2.54 1.13 0.07
C LEU A 345 -3.45 1.94 -0.86
N GLU A 346 -3.40 3.27 -0.80
CA GLU A 346 -4.24 4.13 -1.66
C GLU A 346 -3.88 4.01 -3.14
N MET A 347 -2.60 3.79 -3.45
CA MET A 347 -2.14 3.53 -4.82
C MET A 347 -2.48 2.13 -5.33
N TRP A 348 -2.89 1.22 -4.45
CA TRP A 348 -3.16 -0.15 -4.87
C TRP A 348 -4.42 -0.23 -5.73
N SER A 349 -4.23 -0.47 -7.03
CA SER A 349 -5.30 -0.57 -8.04
C SER A 349 -6.34 -1.63 -7.71
N TRP A 350 -6.02 -2.56 -6.80
CA TRP A 350 -6.94 -3.58 -6.32
C TRP A 350 -8.04 -3.03 -5.40
N GLY A 351 -7.94 -1.75 -5.02
CA GLY A 351 -8.96 -1.03 -4.26
C GLY A 351 -9.16 -1.65 -2.88
N PRO A 352 -8.17 -1.52 -1.96
CA PRO A 352 -8.39 -1.96 -0.60
C PRO A 352 -9.60 -1.21 -0.04
N PRO A 353 -10.47 -1.89 0.72
CA PRO A 353 -11.56 -1.20 1.38
C PRO A 353 -10.99 -0.07 2.23
N ARG A 354 -11.66 1.09 2.27
CA ARG A 354 -11.18 2.25 3.03
C ARG A 354 -10.87 1.92 4.50
N TRP A 355 -11.59 0.94 5.07
CA TRP A 355 -11.38 0.44 6.43
C TRP A 355 -10.04 -0.26 6.66
N ALA A 356 -9.36 -0.75 5.62
CA ALA A 356 -8.05 -1.39 5.77
C ALA A 356 -7.00 -0.41 6.32
N SER A 357 -6.97 0.83 5.82
CA SER A 357 -6.08 1.87 6.35
C SER A 357 -6.42 2.24 7.79
N TRP A 358 -7.71 2.24 8.16
CA TRP A 358 -8.13 2.49 9.54
C TRP A 358 -7.62 1.42 10.51
N ILE A 359 -7.61 0.15 10.11
CA ILE A 359 -7.03 -0.94 10.93
C ILE A 359 -5.55 -0.68 11.22
N LEU A 360 -4.78 -0.27 10.21
CA LEU A 360 -3.36 0.04 10.37
C LEU A 360 -3.13 1.22 11.33
N TRP A 361 -3.94 2.27 11.23
CA TRP A 361 -3.88 3.42 12.14
C TRP A 361 -4.29 3.08 13.57
N ILE A 362 -5.34 2.28 13.76
CA ILE A 362 -5.75 1.82 15.09
C ILE A 362 -4.63 0.98 15.72
N TRP A 363 -4.03 0.07 14.95
CA TRP A 363 -2.89 -0.73 15.42
C TRP A 363 -1.69 0.14 15.78
N ALA A 364 -1.35 1.12 14.93
CA ALA A 364 -0.30 2.09 15.21
C ALA A 364 -0.57 2.90 16.50
N ALA A 365 -1.81 3.33 16.72
CA ALA A 365 -2.22 4.03 17.94
C ALA A 365 -2.05 3.15 19.18
N LEU A 366 -2.44 1.86 19.12
CA LEU A 366 -2.24 0.90 20.21
C LEU A 366 -0.76 0.73 20.54
N LEU A 367 0.11 0.62 19.52
CA LEU A 367 1.56 0.53 19.72
C LEU A 367 2.15 1.81 20.33
N ALA A 368 1.66 2.99 19.91
CA ALA A 368 2.07 4.26 20.48
C ALA A 368 1.67 4.38 21.96
N VAL A 369 0.43 4.02 22.30
CA VAL A 369 -0.06 3.97 23.69
C VAL A 369 0.78 2.99 24.51
N ALA A 370 1.07 1.79 23.99
CA ALA A 370 1.92 0.81 24.65
C ALA A 370 3.34 1.35 24.89
N TYR A 371 3.90 2.13 23.96
CA TYR A 371 5.21 2.77 24.17
C TYR A 371 5.17 3.82 25.27
N VAL A 372 4.15 4.68 25.27
CA VAL A 372 3.96 5.75 26.27
C VAL A 372 3.73 5.15 27.66
N ALA A 373 2.91 4.11 27.78
CA ALA A 373 2.71 3.38 29.03
C ALA A 373 4.04 2.85 29.60
N GLY A 374 4.95 2.40 28.74
CA GLY A 374 6.28 1.95 29.14
C GLY A 374 7.16 3.06 29.72
N LEU A 375 6.87 4.34 29.48
CA LEU A 375 7.58 5.46 30.13
C LEU A 375 7.31 5.53 31.64
N ALA A 376 6.20 4.98 32.13
CA ALA A 376 5.94 4.88 33.56
C ALA A 376 7.00 4.04 34.30
N LEU A 377 7.72 3.16 33.58
CA LEU A 377 8.82 2.36 34.13
C LEU A 377 10.17 3.09 34.12
N LEU A 378 10.27 4.27 33.48
CA LEU A 378 11.51 5.03 33.36
C LEU A 378 12.14 5.39 34.72
N PRO A 379 11.40 5.84 35.75
CA PRO A 379 12.00 6.13 37.06
C PRO A 379 12.66 4.89 37.70
N ARG A 380 12.03 3.72 37.54
CA ARG A 380 12.54 2.44 38.06
C ARG A 380 13.82 2.03 37.33
N ASP A 381 13.82 2.07 36.00
CA ASP A 381 15.01 1.81 35.17
C ASP A 381 16.18 2.74 35.52
N LEU A 382 15.92 4.05 35.69
CA LEU A 382 16.95 5.01 36.11
C LEU A 382 17.52 4.70 37.49
N LYS A 383 16.67 4.30 38.46
CA LYS A 383 17.12 3.89 39.80
C LYS A 383 18.00 2.64 39.74
N GLN A 384 17.58 1.61 38.99
CA GLN A 384 18.35 0.37 38.80
C GLN A 384 19.71 0.65 38.14
N TRP A 385 19.73 1.53 37.13
CA TRP A 385 20.97 1.91 36.45
C TRP A 385 21.94 2.63 37.38
N ARG A 386 21.50 3.63 38.17
CA ARG A 386 22.35 4.33 39.14
C ARG A 386 22.94 3.37 40.17
N ALA A 387 22.14 2.44 40.68
CA ALA A 387 22.60 1.44 41.65
C ALA A 387 23.67 0.51 41.04
N SER A 388 23.51 0.08 39.78
CA SER A 388 24.49 -0.75 39.09
C SER A 388 25.80 -0.03 38.76
N ASN A 389 25.73 1.29 38.53
CA ASN A 389 26.91 2.09 38.20
C ASN A 389 27.73 2.41 39.46
N GLY A 390 27.05 2.80 40.55
CA GLY A 390 27.71 3.06 41.83
C GLY A 390 28.42 1.82 42.40
N SER A 391 27.80 0.64 42.33
CA SER A 391 28.45 -0.60 42.76
C SER A 391 29.63 -1.02 41.87
N SER A 392 29.65 -0.61 40.60
CA SER A 392 30.76 -0.90 39.68
C SER A 392 31.97 0.00 39.97
N GLU A 393 31.74 1.28 40.26
CA GLU A 393 32.78 2.24 40.66
C GLU A 393 33.39 1.84 42.02
N GLU A 394 32.54 1.52 43.00
CA GLU A 394 32.97 1.02 44.32
C GLU A 394 33.78 -0.29 44.20
N LYS A 395 33.33 -1.23 43.37
CA LYS A 395 34.08 -2.48 43.13
C LYS A 395 35.43 -2.24 42.45
N GLN A 396 35.52 -1.27 41.53
CA GLN A 396 36.81 -0.88 40.93
C GLN A 396 37.73 -0.19 41.95
N GLU A 397 37.19 0.61 42.86
CA GLU A 397 37.94 1.23 43.94
C GLU A 397 38.46 0.19 44.94
N TYR A 398 37.64 -0.76 45.39
CA TYR A 398 38.07 -1.85 46.26
C TYR A 398 39.16 -2.74 45.63
N LEU A 399 39.03 -3.08 44.35
CA LEU A 399 40.07 -3.83 43.63
C LEU A 399 41.35 -3.00 43.46
N GLY A 400 41.23 -1.69 43.24
CA GLY A 400 42.37 -0.77 43.17
C GLY A 400 43.09 -0.57 44.52
N LEU A 401 42.35 -0.64 45.64
CA LEU A 401 42.91 -0.60 47.00
C LEU A 401 43.59 -1.91 47.38
N GLN A 402 43.00 -3.07 47.03
CA GLN A 402 43.64 -4.39 47.22
C GLN A 402 44.94 -4.53 46.41
N GLN A 403 45.01 -3.91 45.23
CA GLN A 403 46.22 -3.92 44.42
C GLN A 403 47.31 -2.95 44.91
N LYS A 404 46.97 -2.03 45.85
CA LYS A 404 47.92 -1.10 46.50
C LYS A 404 48.36 -1.52 47.90
N SER A 405 47.77 -2.56 48.52
CA SER A 405 48.30 -3.15 49.76
C SER A 405 49.41 -4.16 49.46
N SER A 406 50.65 -3.66 49.54
CA SER A 406 52.01 -4.24 49.41
C SER A 406 52.23 -5.76 49.54
N PRO A 407 53.23 -6.34 48.84
CA PRO A 407 54.05 -7.42 49.38
C PRO A 407 55.10 -6.80 50.32
N GLY A 408 55.23 -7.29 51.55
CA GLY A 408 56.27 -6.79 52.44
C GLY A 408 56.18 -7.25 53.89
N THR A 409 57.03 -8.21 54.21
CA THR A 409 57.65 -8.44 55.54
C THR A 409 56.86 -9.27 56.54
N SER A 410 57.03 -10.60 56.43
CA SER A 410 56.89 -11.52 57.56
C SER A 410 58.10 -11.38 58.48
N THR A 411 57.91 -10.89 59.70
CA THR A 411 58.88 -11.06 60.78
C THR A 411 58.42 -12.27 61.61
N GLN A 412 59.18 -13.35 61.58
CA GLN A 412 59.09 -14.41 62.59
C GLN A 412 59.61 -13.88 63.92
N GLN A 413 58.88 -14.12 65.00
CA GLN A 413 59.50 -14.30 66.32
C GLN A 413 58.64 -15.17 67.24
N HIS A 414 59.35 -15.81 68.17
CA HIS A 414 59.13 -17.07 68.85
C HIS A 414 58.05 -17.09 69.96
N SER A 415 57.54 -18.29 70.24
CA SER A 415 56.72 -18.68 71.41
C SER A 415 57.63 -18.96 72.64
N PRO A 416 57.13 -19.06 73.90
CA PRO A 416 56.67 -20.39 74.38
C PRO A 416 55.61 -20.43 75.54
N GLY A 417 54.83 -21.53 75.57
CA GLY A 417 54.48 -22.33 76.76
C GLY A 417 53.35 -21.88 77.70
N GLU A 418 52.32 -22.73 77.89
CA GLU A 418 52.11 -23.60 79.09
C GLU A 418 50.64 -24.07 79.26
N GLN A 419 50.45 -25.27 79.82
CA GLN A 419 49.20 -26.05 79.90
C GLN A 419 48.40 -25.83 81.22
N SER A 420 47.11 -26.19 81.16
CA SER A 420 46.23 -26.80 82.22
C SER A 420 44.98 -26.02 82.71
N HIS A 421 43.89 -26.79 82.89
CA HIS A 421 42.44 -26.52 83.08
C HIS A 421 42.01 -26.00 84.49
N PRO A 422 40.71 -26.02 84.93
CA PRO A 422 39.37 -25.77 84.32
C PRO A 422 38.47 -24.79 85.14
N GLY A 423 37.29 -24.39 84.63
CA GLY A 423 36.12 -24.17 85.52
C GLY A 423 35.08 -23.09 85.17
N TRP A 424 33.86 -23.58 84.89
CA TRP A 424 32.53 -23.01 85.19
C TRP A 424 31.93 -21.87 84.34
N GLY A 425 30.71 -22.11 83.80
CA GLY A 425 29.72 -21.03 83.74
C GLY A 425 28.60 -20.93 82.68
N ALA A 426 28.08 -21.99 82.06
CA ALA A 426 26.67 -22.13 81.58
C ALA A 426 26.11 -21.13 80.48
N PRO A 427 24.89 -21.31 79.91
CA PRO A 427 24.69 -21.45 78.44
C PRO A 427 23.74 -20.38 77.81
N PRO A 428 23.35 -20.46 76.51
CA PRO A 428 23.01 -19.30 75.67
C PRO A 428 21.50 -18.97 75.62
N LEU A 429 21.15 -17.75 75.19
CA LEU A 429 19.77 -17.36 74.88
C LEU A 429 19.62 -16.76 73.48
N GLN A 430 18.77 -17.41 72.70
CA GLN A 430 18.22 -17.01 71.41
C GLN A 430 17.02 -16.05 71.59
N THR A 431 17.02 -15.00 70.78
CA THR A 431 15.91 -14.34 70.07
C THR A 431 14.55 -14.02 70.74
N ALA A 432 14.30 -12.68 70.81
CA ALA A 432 13.07 -11.92 70.49
C ALA A 432 11.85 -12.02 71.45
N PRO A 433 10.80 -11.14 71.42
CA PRO A 433 10.49 -10.04 70.47
C PRO A 433 9.84 -8.73 71.05
N SER A 434 9.60 -7.77 70.15
CA SER A 434 8.38 -6.92 69.99
C SER A 434 8.15 -5.57 70.73
N ARG A 435 7.81 -4.57 69.88
CA ARG A 435 6.72 -3.55 69.94
C ARG A 435 6.67 -2.41 70.99
N ALA A 436 6.75 -1.20 70.42
CA ALA A 436 5.76 -0.09 70.44
C ALA A 436 5.63 0.87 71.64
N TYR A 437 5.56 2.19 71.31
CA TYR A 437 4.71 3.32 71.77
C TYR A 437 5.50 4.63 71.58
N GLN A 438 5.18 5.63 70.74
CA GLN A 438 4.04 6.54 70.54
C GLN A 438 3.93 7.74 71.52
N SER A 439 3.88 8.95 70.94
CA SER A 439 3.33 10.25 71.40
C SER A 439 4.19 11.23 72.23
N TYR A 440 4.22 12.50 71.80
CA TYR A 440 3.95 13.68 72.64
C TYR A 440 3.47 14.88 71.77
N SER A 441 2.64 15.71 72.39
CA SER A 441 1.66 16.66 71.89
C SER A 441 2.14 18.12 71.74
N GLN A 442 1.31 18.91 71.03
CA GLN A 442 1.41 20.36 70.81
C GLN A 442 1.11 21.21 72.05
N HIS A 443 1.62 22.45 72.08
CA HIS A 443 1.02 23.58 72.79
C HIS A 443 1.16 24.89 71.98
N THR A 444 0.04 25.61 71.83
CA THR A 444 -0.10 27.04 71.46
C THR A 444 -0.69 27.78 72.67
N PRO A 445 -0.50 29.11 72.84
CA PRO A 445 -1.52 30.13 72.46
C PRO A 445 -0.90 31.51 72.08
N HIS A 446 -1.50 32.58 71.52
CA HIS A 446 -2.78 33.29 71.72
C HIS A 446 -3.11 34.26 70.53
N ALA A 447 -4.36 34.23 70.02
CA ALA A 447 -5.41 35.30 69.86
C ALA A 447 -5.07 36.84 69.85
N PRO A 448 -6.04 37.77 69.56
CA PRO A 448 -7.22 37.79 68.64
C PRO A 448 -7.52 39.17 67.95
N GLY A 449 -8.61 39.25 67.15
CA GLY A 449 -9.46 40.46 67.01
C GLY A 449 -10.04 40.75 65.60
N ASN A 450 -11.24 40.21 65.27
CA ASN A 450 -12.57 40.87 65.13
C ASN A 450 -12.80 41.68 63.82
N ARG A 451 -13.66 41.21 62.90
CA ARG A 451 -15.15 41.35 62.80
C ARG A 451 -15.64 42.80 62.66
N ILE A 452 -16.27 43.15 61.52
CA ILE A 452 -17.71 42.93 61.24
C ILE A 452 -17.82 42.34 59.83
#